data_AF-A0A1F9A4L5-F1
#
_entry.id   AF-A0A1F9A4L5-F1
#
_cell.length_a   1.000
_cell.length_b   1.000
_cell.length_c   1.000
_cell.angle_alpha   90.00
_cell.angle_beta   90.00
_cell.angle_gamma   90.00
#
_symmetry.space_group_name_H-M   'P 1'
#
loop_
_entity.id
_entity.type
_entity.pdbx_description
1 polymer ?
#
loop_
_entity_poly.entity_id
_entity_poly.type
_entity_poly.pdbx_seq_one_letter_code
_entity_poly.pdbx_strand_id
1 'polypeptide(L)'
;MKKASRTNWKKIKSMKDREIDFSDIPELADDFFKGAVLWPGKKKQITIRLDPDILDFYKGAGRGYQSRINNVLRRYMEAFDLKEKQARYSIKKRSGK
;
A
#
# COMPACT_ATOMS: atom_id res chain seq x y z
N MET A 1 -29.77 -9.92 9.64
CA MET A 1 -29.67 -10.49 11.01
C MET A 1 -28.27 -10.19 11.57
N LYS A 2 -28.14 -9.54 12.73
CA LYS A 2 -26.83 -9.28 13.35
C LYS A 2 -26.26 -10.62 13.86
N LYS A 3 -25.11 -11.05 13.34
CA LYS A 3 -24.43 -12.26 13.84
C LYS A 3 -23.93 -11.96 15.26
N ALA A 4 -24.43 -12.69 16.24
CA ALA A 4 -23.90 -12.62 17.59
C ALA A 4 -22.45 -13.16 17.57
N SER A 5 -21.52 -12.39 18.13
CA SER A 5 -20.13 -12.82 18.25
C SER A 5 -20.06 -14.06 19.14
N ARG A 6 -19.24 -15.04 18.75
CA ARG A 6 -18.95 -16.26 19.54
C ARG A 6 -17.99 -16.02 20.71
N THR A 7 -17.57 -14.77 20.91
CA THR A 7 -16.58 -14.37 21.90
C THR A 7 -17.23 -14.09 23.25
N ASN A 8 -16.59 -14.53 24.35
CA ASN A 8 -17.02 -14.17 25.70
C ASN A 8 -16.52 -12.75 26.07
N TRP A 9 -17.33 -11.76 25.74
CA TRP A 9 -17.01 -10.34 25.96
C TRP A 9 -16.88 -9.93 27.42
N LYS A 10 -17.62 -10.58 28.34
CA LYS A 10 -17.53 -10.28 29.77
C LYS A 10 -16.13 -10.65 30.30
N LYS A 11 -15.63 -11.83 29.90
CA LYS A 11 -14.29 -12.31 30.26
C LYS A 11 -13.18 -11.39 29.73
N ILE A 12 -13.25 -11.01 28.45
CA ILE A 12 -12.23 -10.13 27.85
C ILE A 12 -12.22 -8.76 28.52
N LYS A 13 -13.39 -8.19 28.83
CA LYS A 13 -13.49 -6.88 29.48
C LYS A 13 -12.95 -6.86 30.91
N SER A 14 -12.95 -8.00 31.61
CA SER A 14 -12.44 -8.11 32.98
C SER A 14 -10.98 -8.56 33.07
N MET A 15 -10.39 -9.01 31.96
CA MET A 15 -9.01 -9.47 31.91
C MET A 15 -8.06 -8.28 32.08
N LYS A 16 -7.00 -8.46 32.86
CA LYS A 16 -5.95 -7.46 33.05
C LYS A 16 -4.90 -7.60 31.96
N ASP A 17 -4.27 -6.51 31.55
CA ASP A 17 -3.23 -6.51 30.50
C ASP A 17 -2.08 -7.49 30.78
N ARG A 18 -1.72 -7.70 32.06
CA ARG A 18 -0.66 -8.64 32.48
C ARG A 18 -1.01 -10.11 32.25
N GLU A 19 -2.29 -10.42 32.07
CA GLU A 19 -2.78 -11.78 31.81
C GLU A 19 -2.85 -12.10 30.31
N ILE A 20 -2.51 -11.13 29.44
CA ILE A 20 -2.46 -11.32 27.99
C ILE A 20 -1.15 -12.03 27.64
N ASP A 21 -1.28 -13.18 26.99
CA ASP A 21 -0.15 -13.95 26.46
C ASP A 21 0.23 -13.41 25.07
N PHE A 22 1.51 -13.05 24.91
CA PHE A 22 2.11 -12.56 23.65
C PHE A 22 3.17 -13.53 23.11
N SER A 23 3.27 -14.75 23.64
CA SER A 23 4.32 -15.72 23.25
C SER A 23 4.29 -16.11 21.77
N ASP A 24 3.13 -16.00 21.12
CA ASP A 24 2.91 -16.28 19.70
C ASP A 24 3.10 -15.04 18.79
N ILE A 25 3.17 -13.84 19.35
CA ILE A 25 3.24 -12.57 18.62
C ILE A 25 4.40 -11.72 19.17
N PRO A 26 5.63 -11.93 18.66
CA PRO A 26 6.78 -11.14 19.07
C PRO A 26 6.61 -9.66 18.66
N GLU A 27 7.27 -8.76 19.39
CA GLU A 27 7.26 -7.34 19.06
C GLU A 27 7.86 -7.06 17.68
N LEU A 28 7.19 -6.20 16.91
CA LEU A 28 7.63 -5.80 15.57
C LEU A 28 8.70 -4.71 15.70
N ALA A 29 9.96 -5.05 15.43
CA ALA A 29 11.07 -4.10 15.42
C ALA A 29 11.11 -3.24 14.14
N ASP A 30 11.92 -2.17 14.14
CA ASP A 30 12.08 -1.25 12.99
C ASP A 30 12.45 -1.96 11.68
N ASP A 31 13.19 -3.07 11.77
CA ASP A 31 13.55 -3.92 10.63
C ASP A 31 12.33 -4.44 9.86
N PHE A 32 11.24 -4.74 10.57
CA PHE A 32 9.98 -5.14 9.96
C PHE A 32 9.40 -4.06 9.05
N PHE A 33 9.62 -2.78 9.38
CA PHE A 33 9.05 -1.64 8.68
C PHE A 33 9.96 -1.05 7.61
N LYS A 34 11.23 -1.48 7.49
CA LYS A 34 12.18 -0.93 6.51
C LYS A 34 11.69 -0.94 5.06
N GLY A 35 10.87 -1.93 4.69
CA GLY A 35 10.27 -2.06 3.36
C GLY A 35 8.78 -1.68 3.29
N ALA A 36 8.20 -1.17 4.37
CA ALA A 36 6.78 -0.87 4.43
C ALA A 36 6.45 0.32 3.52
N VAL A 37 5.52 0.12 2.59
CA VAL A 37 5.00 1.19 1.73
C VAL A 37 3.73 1.73 2.36
N LEU A 38 3.71 3.02 2.67
CA LEU A 38 2.51 3.68 3.18
C LEU A 38 1.39 3.58 2.14
N TRP A 39 0.31 2.89 2.51
CA TRP A 39 -0.85 2.77 1.64
C TRP A 39 -1.62 4.09 1.61
N PRO A 40 -1.77 4.77 0.45
CA PRO A 40 -2.30 6.14 0.39
C PRO A 40 -3.82 6.25 0.60
N GLY A 41 -4.48 5.18 1.07
CA GLY A 41 -5.92 5.15 1.33
C GLY A 41 -6.73 4.42 0.26
N LYS A 42 -8.05 4.60 0.28
CA LYS A 42 -8.97 3.86 -0.60
C LYS A 42 -8.71 4.20 -2.07
N LYS A 43 -8.74 3.18 -2.94
CA LYS A 43 -8.71 3.39 -4.40
C LYS A 43 -9.94 4.22 -4.80
N LYS A 44 -9.73 5.24 -5.64
CA LYS A 44 -10.82 6.01 -6.24
C LYS A 44 -11.32 5.28 -7.48
N GLN A 45 -12.62 5.03 -7.56
CA GLN A 45 -13.24 4.50 -8.76
C GLN A 45 -13.46 5.65 -9.73
N ILE A 46 -12.77 5.61 -10.86
CA ILE A 46 -12.89 6.59 -11.93
C ILE A 46 -13.10 5.88 -13.26
N THR A 47 -13.73 6.56 -14.21
CA THR A 47 -13.88 6.07 -15.59
C THR A 47 -12.74 6.65 -16.42
N ILE A 48 -11.89 5.78 -16.98
CA ILE A 48 -10.83 6.15 -17.91
C ILE A 48 -11.03 5.41 -19.23
N ARG A 49 -10.64 6.04 -20.34
CA ARG A 49 -10.56 5.37 -21.64
C ARG A 49 -9.14 4.84 -21.82
N LEU A 50 -9.04 3.61 -22.28
CA LEU A 50 -7.78 2.94 -22.61
C LEU A 50 -7.91 2.39 -24.02
N ASP A 51 -6.79 2.33 -24.72
CA ASP A 51 -6.76 1.73 -26.05
C ASP A 51 -7.13 0.23 -25.97
N PRO A 52 -7.80 -0.32 -27.00
CA PRO A 52 -8.28 -1.70 -26.97
C PRO A 52 -7.16 -2.73 -26.77
N ASP A 53 -6.02 -2.54 -27.43
CA ASP A 53 -4.84 -3.41 -27.36
C ASP A 53 -4.23 -3.47 -25.95
N ILE A 54 -4.14 -2.33 -25.27
CA ILE A 54 -3.71 -2.25 -23.88
C ILE A 54 -4.68 -3.02 -22.99
N LEU A 55 -5.99 -2.81 -23.19
CA LEU A 55 -7.00 -3.48 -22.37
C LEU A 55 -6.97 -5.01 -22.57
N ASP A 56 -6.83 -5.46 -23.81
CA ASP A 56 -6.77 -6.87 -24.16
C ASP A 56 -5.51 -7.54 -23.60
N PHE A 57 -4.36 -6.87 -23.71
CA PHE A 57 -3.11 -7.34 -23.10
C PHE A 57 -3.26 -7.59 -21.59
N TYR A 58 -3.78 -6.61 -20.85
CA TYR A 58 -3.91 -6.75 -19.39
C TYR A 58 -5.00 -7.74 -18.99
N LYS A 59 -6.10 -7.83 -19.75
CA LYS A 59 -7.16 -8.82 -19.53
C LYS A 59 -6.70 -10.25 -19.81
N GLY A 60 -5.85 -10.45 -20.82
CA GLY A 60 -5.27 -11.75 -21.17
C GLY A 60 -4.48 -12.39 -20.01
N ALA A 61 -3.89 -11.57 -19.13
CA ALA A 61 -3.22 -12.03 -17.92
C ALA A 61 -4.17 -12.45 -16.76
N GLY A 62 -5.49 -12.48 -17.00
CA GLY A 62 -6.50 -12.96 -16.06
C GLY A 62 -6.91 -11.96 -14.97
N ARG A 63 -7.51 -12.47 -13.89
CA ARG A 63 -8.08 -11.67 -12.80
C ARG A 63 -7.04 -10.68 -12.23
N GLY A 64 -7.50 -9.46 -11.91
CA GLY A 64 -6.67 -8.42 -11.32
C GLY A 64 -6.00 -7.48 -12.32
N TYR A 65 -6.39 -7.53 -13.60
CA TYR A 65 -5.88 -6.64 -14.65
C TYR A 65 -5.88 -5.15 -14.27
N GLN A 66 -6.94 -4.65 -13.62
CA GLN A 66 -7.01 -3.26 -13.12
C GLN A 66 -5.90 -2.94 -12.10
N SER A 67 -5.57 -3.90 -11.23
CA SER A 67 -4.48 -3.71 -10.25
C SER A 67 -3.11 -3.69 -10.94
N ARG A 68 -2.93 -4.47 -12.02
CA ARG A 68 -1.71 -4.43 -12.83
C ARG A 68 -1.54 -3.09 -13.54
N ILE A 69 -2.61 -2.59 -14.17
CA ILE A 69 -2.63 -1.25 -14.79
C ILE A 69 -2.22 -0.20 -13.74
N ASN A 70 -2.85 -0.23 -12.57
CA ASN A 70 -2.54 0.70 -11.48
C ASN A 70 -1.07 0.61 -11.02
N ASN A 71 -0.50 -0.60 -10.94
CA ASN A 71 0.90 -0.78 -10.54
C ASN A 71 1.87 -0.20 -11.57
N VAL A 72 1.57 -0.33 -12.87
CA VAL A 72 2.40 0.26 -13.92
C VAL A 72 2.34 1.79 -13.87
N LEU A 73 1.15 2.37 -13.72
CA LEU A 73 1.00 3.82 -13.56
C LEU A 73 1.78 4.33 -12.34
N ARG A 74 1.73 3.61 -11.22
CA ARG A 74 2.49 3.96 -10.01
C ARG A 74 4.00 3.94 -10.24
N ARG A 75 4.53 2.88 -10.86
CA ARG A 75 5.97 2.78 -11.16
C ARG A 75 6.42 3.89 -12.10
N TYR A 76 5.58 4.26 -13.06
CA TYR A 76 5.85 5.39 -13.93
C TYR A 76 5.91 6.72 -13.17
N MET A 77 4.95 6.98 -12.28
CA MET A 77 4.96 8.18 -11.41
C MET A 77 6.22 8.23 -10.53
N GLU A 78 6.58 7.13 -9.88
CA GLU A 78 7.76 7.04 -9.02
C GLU A 78 9.05 7.32 -9.82
N ALA A 79 9.17 6.75 -11.02
CA ALA A 79 10.30 7.00 -11.91
C ALA A 79 10.36 8.46 -12.40
N PHE A 80 9.21 9.06 -12.68
CA PHE A 80 9.11 10.47 -13.09
C PHE A 80 9.51 11.42 -11.96
N ASP A 81 8.97 11.21 -10.76
CA ASP A 81 9.30 12.01 -9.57
C ASP A 81 10.78 11.94 -9.22
N LEU A 82 11.41 10.76 -9.36
CA LEU A 82 12.85 10.60 -9.14
C LEU A 82 13.67 11.42 -10.14
N LYS A 83 13.28 11.44 -11.42
CA LYS A 83 13.95 12.26 -12.44
C LYS A 83 13.83 13.76 -12.14
N GLU A 84 12.65 14.22 -11.75
CA GLU A 84 12.47 15.63 -11.37
C GLU A 84 13.29 16.02 -10.14
N LYS A 85 13.33 15.16 -9.10
CA LYS A 85 14.15 15.40 -7.91
C LYS A 85 15.64 15.48 -8.26
N GLN A 86 16.13 14.60 -9.13
CA GLN A 86 17.52 14.62 -9.61
C GLN A 86 17.83 15.88 -10.41
N ALA A 87 16.93 16.30 -11.30
CA ALA A 87 17.07 17.54 -12.06
C ALA A 87 17.14 18.76 -11.13
N ARG A 88 16.21 18.89 -10.17
CA ARG A 88 16.19 19.99 -9.19
C ARG A 88 17.45 20.02 -8.32
N TYR A 89 17.96 18.87 -7.88
CA TYR A 89 19.19 18.77 -7.10
C TYR A 89 20.42 19.22 -7.92
N SER A 90 20.51 18.80 -9.18
CA SER A 90 21.63 19.19 -10.06
C SER A 90 21.66 20.69 -10.38
N ILE A 91 20.48 21.33 -10.49
CA ILE A 91 20.35 22.79 -10.70
C ILE A 91 20.79 23.55 -9.44
N LYS A 92 20.30 23.14 -8.25
CA LYS A 92 20.69 23.77 -6.97
C LYS A 92 22.19 23.65 -6.67
N LYS A 93 22.83 22.53 -7.05
CA LYS A 93 24.27 22.33 -6.89
C LYS A 93 25.11 23.18 -7.85
N ARG A 94 24.55 23.60 -8.99
CA ARG A 94 25.20 24.48 -9.96
C ARG A 94 25.04 25.98 -9.64
N SER A 95 23.98 26.37 -8.92
CA SER A 95 23.73 27.77 -8.53
C SER A 95 24.35 28.18 -7.19
N GLY A 96 25.08 27.28 -6.53
CA GLY A 96 25.75 27.51 -5.23
C GLY A 96 27.27 27.66 -5.33
N LYS A 97 27.77 28.15 -6.48
CA LYS A 97 29.18 28.46 -6.72
C LYS A 97 29.32 29.91 -7.16
#